data_AF-A0A392R4J5-F1
#
_entry.id   AF-A0A392R4J5-F1
#
_cell.length_a   1.000
_cell.length_b   1.000
_cell.length_c   1.000
_cell.angle_alpha   90.00
_cell.angle_beta   90.00
_cell.angle_gamma   90.00
#
_symmetry.space_group_name_H-M   'P 1'
#
loop_
_entity.id
_entity.type
_entity.pdbx_description
1 polymer ?
#
loop_
_entity_poly.entity_id
_entity_poly.type
_entity_poly.pdbx_seq_one_letter_code
_entity_poly.pdbx_strand_id
1 'polypeptide(L)'
;IDVIFGMNWLEFNRVHINCCKKTVLFPSPEENPSSKLMGSREVERSLKEHEDMFVMFASLMLEGKSEVGALPVVSEFPNVFPSDVSDLPPEREVEFAIDVVPGTSPISMAPYRMSALELEKLKEQLEELLEKKFIRP
;
A
#
# COMPACT_ATOMS: atom_id res chain seq x y z
N ILE A 1 -4.64 -22.64 -14.98
CA ILE A 1 -3.75 -21.60 -15.53
C ILE A 1 -4.05 -20.36 -14.71
N ASP A 2 -3.08 -19.94 -13.91
CA ASP A 2 -3.21 -18.76 -13.07
C ASP A 2 -2.62 -17.56 -13.82
N VAL A 3 -3.35 -16.45 -13.87
CA VAL A 3 -2.95 -15.23 -14.57
C VAL A 3 -2.80 -14.12 -13.54
N ILE A 4 -1.61 -13.53 -13.47
CA ILE A 4 -1.29 -12.42 -12.58
C ILE A 4 -1.34 -11.13 -13.41
N PHE A 5 -2.22 -10.21 -13.05
CA PHE A 5 -2.32 -8.89 -13.67
C PHE A 5 -1.48 -7.87 -12.88
N GLY A 6 -0.69 -7.06 -13.58
CA GLY A 6 0.05 -5.95 -12.96
C GLY A 6 -0.87 -4.78 -12.58
N MET A 7 -0.45 -3.97 -11.61
CA MET A 7 -1.22 -2.81 -11.12
C MET A 7 -1.58 -1.82 -12.24
N ASN A 8 -0.65 -1.56 -13.16
CA ASN A 8 -0.87 -0.65 -14.30
C ASN A 8 -2.01 -1.14 -15.21
N TRP A 9 -2.15 -2.46 -15.36
CA TRP A 9 -3.21 -3.05 -16.17
C TRP A 9 -4.59 -2.91 -15.49
N LEU A 10 -4.64 -3.09 -14.18
CA LEU A 10 -5.86 -2.91 -13.39
C LEU A 10 -6.35 -1.45 -13.43
N GLU A 11 -5.43 -0.50 -13.32
CA GLU A 11 -5.73 0.94 -13.41
C GLU A 11 -6.26 1.32 -14.80
N PHE A 12 -5.59 0.87 -15.87
CA PHE A 12 -6.02 1.13 -17.24
C PHE A 12 -7.44 0.62 -17.52
N ASN A 13 -7.79 -0.54 -16.97
CA ASN A 13 -9.11 -1.16 -17.13
C ASN A 13 -10.12 -0.74 -16.05
N ARG A 14 -9.77 0.24 -15.18
CA ARG A 14 -10.62 0.75 -14.09
C ARG A 14 -11.19 -0.37 -13.20
N VAL A 15 -10.38 -1.39 -12.94
CA VAL A 15 -10.78 -2.54 -12.14
C VAL A 15 -10.86 -2.14 -10.67
N HIS A 16 -12.00 -2.37 -10.04
CA HIS A 16 -12.20 -2.09 -8.62
C HIS A 16 -12.02 -3.36 -7.79
N ILE A 17 -11.04 -3.35 -6.87
CA ILE A 17 -10.81 -4.44 -5.93
C ILE A 17 -11.48 -4.11 -4.60
N ASN A 18 -12.43 -4.95 -4.17
CA ASN A 18 -13.04 -4.85 -2.85
C ASN A 18 -12.37 -5.87 -1.90
N CYS A 19 -11.42 -5.39 -1.11
CA CYS A 19 -10.66 -6.23 -0.17
C CYS A 19 -11.54 -6.83 0.94
N CYS A 20 -12.53 -6.07 1.43
CA CYS A 20 -13.41 -6.52 2.52
C CYS A 20 -14.28 -7.71 2.11
N LYS A 21 -14.78 -7.69 0.87
CA LYS A 21 -15.61 -8.76 0.31
C LYS A 21 -14.81 -9.81 -0.48
N LYS A 22 -13.51 -9.59 -0.68
CA LYS A 22 -12.62 -10.39 -1.53
C LYS A 22 -13.17 -10.54 -2.96
N THR A 23 -13.69 -9.46 -3.53
CA THR A 23 -14.24 -9.44 -4.90
C THR A 23 -13.49 -8.46 -5.81
N VAL A 24 -13.51 -8.74 -7.10
CA VAL A 24 -12.92 -7.89 -8.15
C VAL A 24 -14.04 -7.54 -9.13
N LEU A 25 -14.25 -6.24 -9.36
CA LEU A 25 -15.29 -5.71 -10.22
C LEU A 25 -14.67 -5.10 -11.48
N PHE A 26 -15.13 -5.58 -12.63
CA PHE A 26 -14.77 -5.05 -13.94
C PHE A 26 -15.96 -4.22 -14.43
N PRO A 27 -15.84 -2.88 -14.51
CA PRO A 27 -16.94 -2.06 -15.00
C PRO A 27 -17.24 -2.39 -16.46
N SER A 28 -18.51 -2.63 -16.79
CA SER A 28 -18.93 -2.83 -18.17
C SER A 28 -18.91 -1.48 -18.91
N PRO A 29 -18.53 -1.44 -20.20
CA PRO A 29 -18.48 -0.19 -20.96
C PRO A 29 -19.86 0.45 -21.19
N GLU A 30 -20.95 -0.31 -21.00
CA GLU A 30 -22.32 0.14 -21.25
C GLU A 30 -23.05 0.58 -19.98
N GLU A 31 -22.60 0.15 -18.79
CA GLU A 31 -23.15 0.63 -17.53
C GLU A 31 -22.34 1.82 -17.02
N ASN A 32 -22.71 3.00 -17.51
CA ASN A 32 -22.39 4.24 -16.81
C ASN A 32 -22.85 4.11 -15.35
N PRO A 33 -21.98 4.19 -14.34
CA PRO A 33 -22.39 4.25 -12.95
C PRO A 33 -22.92 5.63 -12.57
N SER A 34 -23.36 6.43 -13.55
CA SER A 34 -24.34 7.49 -13.32
C SER A 34 -25.69 6.81 -13.00
N SER A 35 -25.73 6.16 -11.83
CA SER A 35 -26.89 6.29 -10.95
C SER A 35 -27.38 7.72 -11.11
N LYS A 36 -28.58 7.83 -11.68
CA LYS A 36 -29.15 9.08 -12.18
C LYS A 36 -29.24 10.04 -10.99
N LEU A 37 -28.22 10.86 -10.79
CA LEU A 37 -28.20 11.92 -9.80
C LEU A 37 -29.27 12.90 -10.25
N MET A 38 -30.47 12.80 -9.66
CA MET A 38 -31.54 13.76 -9.93
C MET A 38 -31.03 15.14 -9.53
N GLY A 39 -31.07 16.08 -10.47
CA GLY A 39 -30.78 17.46 -10.16
C GLY A 39 -31.86 18.02 -9.23
N SER A 40 -31.54 19.09 -8.51
CA SER A 40 -32.46 19.71 -7.54
C SER A 40 -33.87 19.99 -8.12
N ARG A 41 -33.96 20.34 -9.42
CA ARG A 41 -35.20 20.59 -10.14
C ARG A 41 -36.06 19.35 -10.39
N GLU A 42 -35.45 18.17 -10.46
CA GLU A 42 -36.17 16.89 -10.63
C GLU A 42 -36.70 16.40 -9.28
N VAL A 43 -35.94 16.58 -8.20
CA VAL A 43 -36.39 16.31 -6.83
C VAL A 43 -37.62 17.17 -6.48
N GLU A 44 -37.59 18.45 -6.81
CA GLU A 44 -38.71 19.38 -6.55
C GLU A 44 -39.98 19.03 -7.34
N ARG A 45 -39.83 18.44 -8.53
CA ARG A 45 -40.96 17.99 -9.36
C ARG A 45 -41.60 16.74 -8.77
N SER A 46 -40.79 15.77 -8.34
CA SER A 46 -41.26 14.53 -7.71
C SER A 46 -41.85 14.74 -6.32
N LEU A 47 -41.50 15.83 -5.62
CA LEU A 47 -42.11 16.19 -4.33
C LEU A 47 -43.55 16.72 -4.45
N LYS A 48 -43.96 17.18 -5.64
CA LYS A 48 -45.32 17.69 -5.91
C LYS A 48 -46.30 16.57 -6.24
N GLU A 49 -45.80 15.42 -6.65
CA GLU A 49 -46.59 14.21 -6.83
C GLU A 49 -46.51 13.47 -5.49
N HIS A 50 -47.66 13.20 -4.87
CA HIS A 50 -47.78 12.60 -3.52
C HIS A 50 -47.31 11.13 -3.50
N GLU A 51 -46.03 10.88 -3.75
CA GLU A 51 -45.39 9.58 -3.55
C GLU A 51 -44.33 9.68 -2.45
N ASP A 52 -44.32 8.69 -1.56
CA ASP A 52 -43.39 8.62 -0.43
C ASP A 52 -41.96 8.42 -0.93
N MET A 53 -41.18 9.50 -0.94
CA MET A 53 -39.80 9.50 -1.40
C MET A 53 -38.83 9.27 -0.23
N PHE A 54 -38.07 8.19 -0.28
CA PHE A 54 -36.95 7.95 0.66
C PHE A 54 -35.67 8.57 0.09
N VAL A 55 -35.09 9.53 0.81
CA VAL A 55 -33.82 10.18 0.44
C VAL A 55 -32.68 9.51 1.19
N MET A 56 -31.74 8.92 0.45
CA MET A 56 -30.52 8.33 1.02
C MET A 56 -29.34 9.29 0.79
N PHE A 57 -28.83 9.86 1.87
CA PHE A 57 -27.59 10.65 1.83
C PHE A 57 -26.40 9.68 1.90
N ALA A 58 -25.64 9.59 0.82
CA ALA A 58 -24.35 8.89 0.80
C ALA A 58 -23.23 9.93 0.75
N SER A 59 -22.50 10.08 1.85
CA SER A 59 -21.23 10.81 1.89
C SER A 59 -20.11 9.85 1.52
N LEU A 60 -19.46 10.10 0.37
CA LEU A 60 -18.20 9.45 0.01
C LEU A 60 -17.09 10.02 0.89
N MET A 61 -16.74 9.30 1.96
CA MET A 61 -15.49 9.54 2.67
C MET A 61 -14.37 9.04 1.76
N LEU A 62 -13.73 9.96 1.03
CA LEU A 62 -12.47 9.68 0.35
C LEU A 62 -11.45 9.42 1.46
N GLU A 63 -11.15 8.15 1.76
CA GLU A 63 -10.05 7.78 2.64
C GLU A 63 -8.74 8.24 1.98
N GLY A 64 -8.38 9.50 2.20
CA GLY A 64 -6.99 9.93 2.09
C GLY A 64 -6.17 9.11 3.07
N LYS A 65 -5.09 8.50 2.57
CA LYS A 65 -4.06 7.75 3.32
C LYS A 65 -4.55 7.29 4.70
N SER A 66 -5.15 6.10 4.76
CA SER A 66 -5.48 5.44 6.02
C SER A 66 -4.28 5.56 6.96
N GLU A 67 -4.41 6.37 8.02
CA GLU A 67 -3.39 6.48 9.04
C GLU A 67 -3.26 5.09 9.63
N VAL A 68 -2.12 4.43 9.43
CA VAL A 68 -1.86 3.06 9.91
C VAL A 68 -2.10 2.94 11.42
N GLY A 69 -1.98 4.06 12.15
CA GLY A 69 -2.32 4.17 13.58
C GLY A 69 -3.81 4.04 13.92
N ALA A 70 -4.73 4.10 12.95
CA ALA A 70 -6.16 3.87 13.16
C ALA A 70 -6.52 2.38 13.28
N LEU A 71 -5.59 1.48 12.92
CA LEU A 71 -5.75 0.05 13.16
C LEU A 71 -5.62 -0.22 14.67
N PRO A 72 -6.63 -0.83 15.32
CA PRO A 72 -6.60 -1.08 16.77
C PRO A 72 -5.29 -1.75 17.22
N VAL A 73 -4.83 -2.75 16.47
CA VAL A 73 -3.59 -3.49 16.73
C VAL A 73 -2.35 -2.58 16.70
N VAL A 74 -2.26 -1.62 15.78
CA VAL A 74 -1.10 -0.71 15.69
C VAL A 74 -1.12 0.27 16.86
N SER A 75 -2.31 0.77 17.22
CA SER A 75 -2.49 1.67 18.36
C SER A 75 -2.19 1.03 19.71
N GLU A 76 -2.39 -0.29 19.85
CA GLU A 76 -2.09 -1.06 21.06
C GLU A 76 -0.58 -1.28 21.25
N PHE A 77 0.21 -1.25 20.17
CA PHE A 77 1.66 -1.53 20.21
C PHE A 77 2.50 -0.42 19.55
N PRO A 78 2.46 0.83 20.06
CA PRO A 78 3.19 1.95 19.46
C PRO A 78 4.71 1.76 19.44
N ASN A 79 5.25 0.99 20.38
CA ASN A 79 6.68 0.67 20.45
C ASN A 79 7.13 -0.37 19.42
N VAL A 80 6.21 -1.19 18.90
CA VAL A 80 6.50 -2.24 17.90
C VAL A 80 6.39 -1.67 16.47
N PHE A 81 5.60 -0.62 16.29
CA PHE A 81 5.38 0.04 15.00
C PHE A 81 5.78 1.52 15.03
N PRO A 82 7.05 1.85 15.34
CA PRO A 82 7.51 3.23 15.27
C PRO A 82 7.51 3.72 13.81
N SER A 83 7.44 5.04 13.61
CA SER A 83 7.48 5.65 12.27
C SER A 83 8.81 5.45 11.54
N ASP A 84 9.90 5.24 12.29
CA ASP A 84 11.21 4.88 11.77
C ASP A 84 11.87 3.86 12.71
N VAL A 85 12.70 2.98 12.16
CA VAL A 85 13.50 2.01 12.91
C VAL A 85 14.87 2.64 13.12
N SER A 86 15.02 3.35 14.24
CA SER A 86 16.27 4.07 14.56
C SER A 86 17.31 3.22 15.27
N ASP A 87 16.92 2.10 15.85
CA ASP A 87 17.79 1.27 16.69
C ASP A 87 18.02 -0.12 16.08
N LEU A 88 19.22 -0.64 16.30
CA LEU A 88 19.51 -2.05 16.05
C LEU A 88 18.52 -2.92 16.83
N PRO A 89 18.10 -4.08 16.29
CA PRO A 89 17.29 -5.00 17.07
C PRO A 89 17.99 -5.27 18.41
N PRO A 90 17.23 -5.37 19.52
CA PRO A 90 17.78 -5.69 20.82
C PRO A 90 18.70 -6.91 20.74
N GLU A 91 19.68 -6.98 21.64
CA GLU A 91 20.53 -8.17 21.77
C GLU A 91 19.63 -9.40 21.88
N ARG A 92 19.69 -10.27 20.87
CA ARG A 92 18.82 -11.44 20.81
C ARG A 92 19.43 -12.48 21.75
N GLU A 93 18.60 -13.20 22.50
CA GLU A 93 19.05 -14.30 23.38
C GLU A 93 19.77 -15.41 22.60
N VAL A 94 19.58 -15.46 21.27
CA VAL A 94 20.19 -16.43 20.36
C VAL A 94 20.95 -15.69 19.27
N GLU A 95 22.23 -16.03 19.10
CA GLU A 95 23.06 -15.55 18.00
C GLU A 95 22.55 -16.12 16.66
N PHE A 96 22.48 -15.27 15.63
CA PHE A 96 22.14 -15.70 14.27
C PHE A 96 23.42 -16.15 13.58
N ALA A 97 23.59 -17.46 13.43
CA ALA A 97 24.65 -18.05 12.64
C ALA A 97 24.18 -18.30 11.19
N ILE A 98 25.08 -18.11 10.23
CA ILE A 98 24.87 -18.55 8.85
C ILE A 98 25.60 -19.88 8.69
N ASP A 99 24.86 -20.98 8.70
CA ASP A 99 25.41 -22.30 8.46
C ASP A 99 25.75 -22.46 6.97
N VAL A 100 27.03 -22.70 6.69
CA VAL A 100 27.50 -22.98 5.34
C VAL A 100 27.71 -24.48 5.16
N VAL A 101 27.45 -24.98 3.95
CA VAL A 101 27.75 -26.38 3.61
C VAL A 101 29.27 -26.59 3.71
N PRO A 102 29.77 -27.67 4.35
CA PRO A 102 31.20 -27.95 4.41
C PRO A 102 31.84 -27.93 3.02
N GLY A 103 32.96 -27.20 2.89
CA GLY A 103 33.65 -26.98 1.62
C GLY A 103 33.23 -25.72 0.85
N THR A 104 32.27 -24.94 1.36
CA THR A 104 31.93 -23.62 0.77
C THR A 104 33.08 -22.64 0.98
N SER A 105 33.62 -22.09 -0.11
CA SER A 105 34.60 -21.00 -0.07
C SER A 105 33.91 -19.63 -0.12
N PRO A 106 34.51 -18.58 0.47
CA PRO A 106 34.02 -17.21 0.30
C PRO A 106 33.92 -16.81 -1.17
N ILE A 107 32.87 -16.05 -1.50
CA ILE A 107 32.66 -15.51 -2.84
C ILE A 107 33.16 -14.06 -2.87
N SER A 108 34.00 -13.74 -3.85
CA SER A 108 34.43 -12.37 -4.13
C SER A 108 34.08 -12.04 -5.57
N MET A 109 33.21 -11.06 -5.77
CA MET A 109 32.76 -10.60 -7.09
C MET A 109 32.89 -9.09 -7.19
N ALA A 110 33.21 -8.60 -8.38
CA ALA A 110 33.21 -7.17 -8.64
C ALA A 110 31.77 -6.62 -8.56
N PRO A 111 31.55 -5.42 -7.98
CA PRO A 111 30.25 -4.77 -8.01
C PRO A 111 29.78 -4.50 -9.44
N TYR A 112 28.46 -4.47 -9.64
CA TYR A 112 27.89 -4.09 -10.93
C TYR A 112 28.20 -2.63 -11.28
N ARG A 113 28.31 -2.35 -12.58
CA ARG A 113 28.48 -0.97 -13.06
C ARG A 113 27.16 -0.22 -12.87
N MET A 114 27.26 0.94 -12.24
CA MET A 114 26.14 1.86 -11.97
C MET A 114 26.44 3.22 -12.61
N SER A 115 25.39 3.92 -13.00
CA SER A 115 25.48 5.32 -13.44
C SER A 115 25.78 6.26 -12.27
N ALA A 116 26.14 7.52 -12.56
CA ALA A 116 26.41 8.52 -11.53
C ALA A 116 25.21 8.77 -10.61
N LEU A 117 23.98 8.79 -11.16
CA LEU A 117 22.74 9.01 -10.39
C LEU A 117 22.43 7.84 -9.45
N GLU A 118 22.70 6.61 -9.89
CA GLU A 118 22.52 5.41 -9.04
C GLU A 118 23.55 5.38 -7.92
N LEU A 119 24.80 5.75 -8.20
CA LEU A 119 25.85 5.83 -7.19
C LEU A 119 25.57 6.89 -6.13
N GLU A 120 25.03 8.05 -6.52
CA GLU A 120 24.62 9.11 -5.59
C GLU A 120 23.55 8.59 -4.61
N LYS A 121 22.50 7.97 -5.12
CA LYS A 121 21.44 7.36 -4.30
C LYS A 121 21.95 6.23 -3.41
N LEU A 122 22.81 5.36 -3.95
CA LEU A 122 23.40 4.27 -3.17
C LEU A 122 24.23 4.82 -2.01
N LYS A 123 24.97 5.90 -2.25
CA LYS A 123 25.76 6.57 -1.21
C LYS A 123 24.86 7.14 -0.11
N GLU A 124 23.77 7.83 -0.46
CA GLU A 124 22.80 8.34 0.52
C GLU A 124 22.24 7.21 1.40
N GLN A 125 21.88 6.07 0.80
CA GLN A 125 21.39 4.89 1.54
C GLN A 125 22.46 4.30 2.47
N LEU A 126 23.71 4.21 2.00
CA LEU A 126 24.82 3.70 2.82
C LEU A 126 25.11 4.61 4.01
N GLU A 127 25.07 5.93 3.82
CA GLU A 127 25.24 6.91 4.90
C GLU A 127 24.14 6.78 5.95
N GLU A 128 22.88 6.65 5.53
CA GLU A 128 21.75 6.42 6.44
C GLU A 128 21.92 5.13 7.25
N LEU A 129 22.32 4.02 6.61
CA LEU A 129 22.52 2.74 7.27
C LEU A 129 23.70 2.74 8.25
N LEU A 130 24.76 3.49 7.93
CA LEU A 130 25.91 3.68 8.82
C LEU A 130 25.54 4.53 10.04
N GLU A 131 24.77 5.60 9.84
CA GLU A 131 24.27 6.46 10.92
C GLU A 131 23.37 5.67 11.89
N LYS A 132 22.48 4.82 11.33
CA LYS A 132 21.63 3.89 12.09
C LYS A 132 22.38 2.69 12.68
N LYS A 133 23.70 2.56 12.42
CA LYS A 133 24.56 1.45 12.88
C LYS A 133 24.13 0.07 12.39
N PHE A 134 23.31 -0.01 11.34
CA PHE A 134 22.85 -1.27 10.76
C PHE A 134 23.97 -2.00 10.00
N ILE A 135 24.94 -1.25 9.51
CA ILE A 135 26.15 -1.77 8.84
C ILE A 135 27.40 -1.16 9.45
N ARG A 136 28.54 -1.82 9.24
CA ARG A 136 29.87 -1.37 9.66
C ARG A 136 30.91 -1.74 8.58
N PRO A 137 31.99 -0.95 8.40
CA PRO A 137 33.11 -1.31 7.53
C PRO A 137 33.80 -2.61 7.94
#